data_AF-A0A0A1VTT9-F1
#
_entry.id   AF-A0A0A1VTT9-F1
#
_cell.length_a   1.000
_cell.length_b   1.000
_cell.length_c   1.000
_cell.angle_alpha   90.00
_cell.angle_beta   90.00
_cell.angle_gamma   90.00
#
_symmetry.space_group_name_H-M   'P 1'
#
loop_
_entity.id
_entity.type
_entity.pdbx_description
1 polymer ?
#
loop_
_entity_poly.entity_id
_entity_poly.type
_entity_poly.pdbx_seq_one_letter_code
_entity_poly.pdbx_strand_id
1 'polypeptide(L)'
;MLEELLPKLIPPEISYIYIGHQGKQDLAKSIPIKLKAFNKSSPNTKFIIVHDQDSHDCQKLKKELGEICQNASDAQVLIRIICHEL
;
A
#
# COMPACT_ATOMS: atom_id res chain seq x y z
N MET A 1 -14.08 -10.97 2.55
CA MET A 1 -13.50 -10.58 3.87
C MET A 1 -13.13 -9.09 3.94
N LEU A 2 -12.09 -8.58 3.26
CA LEU A 2 -11.70 -7.17 3.42
C LEU A 2 -12.79 -6.20 2.92
N GLU A 3 -13.42 -6.53 1.78
CA GLU A 3 -14.57 -5.80 1.22
C GLU A 3 -15.76 -5.67 2.17
N GLU A 4 -15.94 -6.62 3.08
CA GLU A 4 -17.02 -6.63 4.07
C GLU A 4 -16.63 -5.94 5.38
N LEU A 5 -15.32 -5.89 5.70
CA LEU A 5 -14.79 -5.31 6.93
C LEU A 5 -14.57 -3.80 6.82
N LEU A 6 -13.98 -3.31 5.72
CA LEU A 6 -13.69 -1.88 5.60
C LEU A 6 -14.93 -0.96 5.70
N PRO A 7 -16.10 -1.28 5.13
CA PRO A 7 -17.29 -0.44 5.30
C PRO A 7 -17.72 -0.26 6.75
N LYS A 8 -17.32 -1.17 7.64
CA LYS A 8 -17.65 -1.14 9.08
C LYS A 8 -16.59 -0.41 9.91
N LEU A 9 -15.37 -0.27 9.38
CA LEU A 9 -14.22 0.32 10.06
C LEU A 9 -13.91 1.74 9.59
N ILE A 10 -14.20 2.04 8.33
CA ILE A 10 -13.90 3.33 7.71
C ILE A 10 -15.12 4.24 7.89
N PRO A 11 -14.94 5.45 8.44
CA PRO A 11 -16.02 6.43 8.53
C PRO A 11 -16.66 6.72 7.16
N PRO A 12 -17.98 6.95 7.09
CA PRO A 12 -18.71 7.12 5.83
C PRO A 12 -18.23 8.33 4.99
N GLU A 13 -17.58 9.31 5.63
CA GLU A 13 -16.98 10.47 4.97
C GLU A 13 -15.67 10.16 4.22
N ILE A 14 -15.06 8.99 4.43
CA ILE A 14 -13.82 8.59 3.77
C ILE A 14 -14.15 7.61 2.63
N SER A 15 -13.85 8.03 1.40
CA SER A 15 -13.87 7.12 0.25
C SER A 15 -12.59 6.30 0.16
N TYR A 16 -12.71 5.06 -0.30
CA TYR A 16 -11.58 4.16 -0.50
C TYR A 16 -11.79 3.29 -1.73
N ILE A 17 -10.68 2.77 -2.27
CA ILE A 17 -10.66 1.82 -3.38
C ILE A 17 -9.71 0.67 -3.07
N TYR A 18 -10.03 -0.51 -3.59
CA TYR A 18 -9.12 -1.65 -3.56
C TYR A 18 -8.29 -1.68 -4.83
N ILE A 19 -6.99 -1.90 -4.66
CA ILE A 19 -6.07 -2.04 -5.78
C ILE A 19 -5.31 -3.35 -5.61
N GLY A 20 -5.78 -4.40 -6.29
CA GLY A 20 -5.11 -5.69 -6.33
C GLY A 20 -3.76 -5.62 -7.06
N HIS A 21 -2.89 -6.58 -6.75
CA HIS A 21 -1.58 -6.77 -7.39
C HIS A 21 -1.21 -8.25 -7.36
N GLN A 22 -0.41 -8.70 -8.32
CA GLN A 22 0.05 -10.08 -8.43
C GLN A 22 1.48 -10.22 -7.88
N GLY A 23 1.57 -10.32 -6.55
CA GLY A 23 2.82 -10.52 -5.83
C GLY A 23 3.75 -9.30 -5.77
N LYS A 24 4.91 -9.49 -5.15
CA LYS A 24 5.87 -8.42 -4.82
C LYS A 24 6.32 -7.58 -6.02
N GLN A 25 6.63 -8.23 -7.13
CA GLN A 25 7.18 -7.52 -8.30
C GLN A 25 6.15 -6.60 -8.95
N ASP A 26 4.90 -7.05 -9.06
CA ASP A 26 3.82 -6.24 -9.61
C ASP A 26 3.50 -5.06 -8.68
N LEU A 27 3.46 -5.31 -7.37
CA LEU A 27 3.30 -4.23 -6.39
C LEU A 27 4.38 -3.15 -6.56
N ALA A 28 5.65 -3.54 -6.55
CA ALA A 28 6.78 -2.63 -6.67
C ALA A 28 6.73 -1.77 -7.95
N LYS A 29 6.34 -2.36 -9.08
CA LYS A 29 6.19 -1.64 -10.36
C LYS A 29 5.02 -0.66 -10.33
N SER A 30 3.93 -1.01 -9.63
CA SER A 30 2.69 -0.23 -9.68
C SER A 30 2.68 0.97 -8.71
N ILE A 31 3.39 0.90 -7.58
CA ILE A 31 3.50 1.97 -6.58
C ILE A 31 3.87 3.32 -7.22
N PRO A 32 4.99 3.46 -7.95
CA PRO A 32 5.41 4.77 -8.44
C PRO A 32 4.41 5.39 -9.42
N ILE A 33 3.73 4.57 -10.22
CA ILE A 33 2.72 5.01 -11.18
C ILE A 33 1.51 5.58 -10.43
N LYS A 34 0.98 4.82 -9.46
CA LYS A 34 -0.22 5.19 -8.71
C LYS A 34 0.02 6.40 -7.82
N LEU A 35 1.12 6.43 -7.06
CA LEU A 35 1.46 7.55 -6.20
C LEU A 35 1.54 8.86 -7.01
N LYS A 36 2.22 8.86 -8.15
CA LYS A 36 2.31 10.05 -9.02
C LYS A 36 0.98 10.48 -9.62
N ALA A 37 0.14 9.52 -10.02
CA ALA A 37 -1.17 9.82 -10.60
C ALA A 37 -2.10 10.49 -9.57
N PHE A 38 -2.23 9.89 -8.39
CA PHE A 38 -3.08 10.41 -7.32
C PHE A 38 -2.54 11.67 -6.67
N ASN A 39 -1.22 11.83 -6.52
CA ASN A 39 -0.66 13.08 -5.99
C ASN A 39 -1.06 14.29 -6.85
N LYS A 40 -1.23 14.08 -8.17
CA LYS A 40 -1.68 15.11 -9.11
C LYS A 40 -3.19 15.32 -9.09
N SER A 41 -3.99 14.26 -9.01
CA SER A 41 -5.46 14.34 -9.13
C SER A 41 -6.20 14.45 -7.80
N SER A 42 -5.59 14.05 -6.70
CA SER A 42 -6.21 13.95 -5.37
C SER A 42 -5.11 14.04 -4.29
N PRO A 43 -4.56 15.23 -4.03
CA PRO A 43 -3.36 15.41 -3.19
C PRO A 43 -3.54 15.02 -1.72
N ASN A 44 -4.79 14.85 -1.25
CA ASN A 44 -5.09 14.42 0.12
C ASN A 44 -5.24 12.89 0.26
N THR A 45 -5.02 12.13 -0.81
CA THR A 45 -5.10 10.67 -0.79
C THR A 45 -3.97 10.08 0.06
N LYS A 46 -4.35 9.22 1.01
CA LYS A 46 -3.42 8.43 1.81
C LYS A 46 -3.36 7.01 1.27
N PHE A 47 -2.17 6.42 1.30
CA PHE A 47 -1.93 5.07 0.79
C PHE A 47 -1.69 4.10 1.93
N ILE A 48 -2.35 2.94 1.88
CA ILE A 48 -2.05 1.81 2.74
C ILE A 48 -1.60 0.67 1.82
N ILE A 49 -0.32 0.32 1.91
CA ILE A 49 0.27 -0.80 1.18
C ILE A 49 0.30 -1.99 2.13
N VAL A 50 -0.50 -3.00 1.82
CA VAL A 50 -0.55 -4.27 2.55
C VAL A 50 0.10 -5.34 1.69
N HIS A 51 1.01 -6.10 2.28
CA HIS A 51 1.62 -7.28 1.65
C HIS A 51 1.77 -8.37 2.73
N ASP A 52 1.50 -9.62 2.39
CA ASP A 52 1.76 -10.76 3.27
C ASP A 52 3.26 -11.11 3.30
N GLN A 53 3.74 -11.63 4.42
CA GLN A 53 5.09 -12.16 4.48
C GLN A 53 5.10 -13.60 3.97
N ASP A 54 5.80 -13.83 2.85
CA ASP A 54 6.32 -15.14 2.47
C ASP A 54 7.59 -15.47 3.28
N SER A 55 8.35 -16.53 2.95
CA SER A 55 9.61 -16.92 3.65
C SER A 55 10.77 -15.90 3.58
N HIS A 56 10.53 -14.66 3.18
CA HIS A 56 11.53 -13.61 2.99
C HIS A 56 11.60 -12.67 4.21
N ASP A 57 12.72 -11.95 4.32
CA ASP A 57 12.94 -10.91 5.34
C ASP A 57 11.96 -9.74 5.16
N CYS A 58 10.98 -9.64 6.07
CA CYS A 58 9.97 -8.60 6.06
C CYS A 58 10.52 -7.19 6.30
N GLN A 59 11.63 -7.05 7.03
CA GLN A 59 12.28 -5.76 7.26
C GLN A 59 12.93 -5.26 5.97
N LYS A 60 13.62 -6.16 5.25
CA LYS A 60 14.18 -5.85 3.94
C LYS A 60 13.09 -5.46 2.95
N LEU A 61 12.00 -6.23 2.87
CA LEU A 61 10.87 -5.91 2.00
C LEU A 61 10.26 -4.54 2.33
N LYS A 62 10.00 -4.27 3.61
CA LYS A 62 9.44 -2.98 4.06
C LYS A 62 10.35 -1.81 3.71
N LYS A 63 11.67 -1.98 3.84
CA LYS A 63 12.66 -0.97 3.46
C LYS A 63 12.63 -0.70 1.95
N GLU A 64 12.69 -1.74 1.13
CA GLU A 64 12.65 -1.62 -0.34
C GLU A 64 11.37 -0.91 -0.82
N LEU A 65 10.20 -1.29 -0.30
CA LEU A 65 8.94 -0.63 -0.63
C LEU A 65 8.92 0.83 -0.16
N GLY A 66 9.49 1.13 1.01
CA GLY A 66 9.64 2.49 1.53
C GLY A 66 10.48 3.38 0.63
N GLU A 67 11.62 2.88 0.16
CA GLU A 67 12.50 3.59 -0.78
C GLU A 67 11.79 3.86 -2.12
N ILE A 68 11.04 2.89 -2.65
CA ILE A 68 10.23 3.07 -3.86
C ILE A 68 9.20 4.19 -3.68
N CYS A 69 8.51 4.23 -2.52
CA CYS A 69 7.52 5.27 -2.24
C CYS A 69 8.16 6.67 -2.16
N GLN A 70 9.24 6.80 -1.39
CA GLN A 70 9.95 8.08 -1.19
C GLN A 70 10.50 8.64 -2.50
N ASN A 71 11.02 7.77 -3.39
CA ASN A 71 11.53 8.18 -4.69
C ASN A 71 10.41 8.52 -5.70
N ALA A 72 9.17 8.10 -5.45
CA ALA A 72 8.06 8.32 -6.36
C ALA A 72 7.32 9.64 -6.12
N SER A 73 7.06 10.00 -4.86
CA SER A 73 6.31 11.19 -4.48
C SER A 73 6.43 11.48 -2.98
N ASP A 74 5.96 12.66 -2.56
CA ASP A 74 5.77 13.08 -1.17
C ASP A 74 4.43 12.64 -0.54
N ALA A 75 3.66 11.78 -1.23
CA ALA A 75 2.40 11.28 -0.72
C ALA A 75 2.54 10.55 0.62
N GLN A 76 1.49 10.60 1.45
CA GLN A 76 1.46 9.91 2.74
C GLN A 76 1.21 8.42 2.54
N VAL A 77 2.20 7.58 2.88
CA VAL A 77 2.14 6.12 2.70
C VAL A 77 2.38 5.39 4.02
N LEU A 78 1.51 4.42 4.31
CA LEU A 78 1.65 3.46 5.39
C LEU A 78 1.92 2.07 4.81
N ILE A 79 3.04 1.45 5.18
CA ILE A 79 3.38 0.07 4.75
C ILE A 79 3.13 -0.89 5.91
N ARG A 80 2.39 -1.97 5.62
CA ARG A 80 2.07 -3.07 6.54
C ARG A 80 2.46 -4.39 5.88
N ILE A 81 3.48 -5.04 6.44
CA ILE A 81 3.83 -6.42 6.09
C ILE A 81 3.20 -7.32 7.16
N ILE A 82 2.33 -8.23 6.75
CA ILE A 82 1.65 -9.15 7.66
C ILE A 82 2.55 -10.37 7.85
N CYS A 83 3.30 -10.38 8.95
CA CYS A 83 4.12 -11.51 9.36
C CYS A 83 3.23 -12.63 9.92
N HIS A 84 3.41 -13.87 9.48
CA HIS A 84 2.90 -15.02 10.24
C HIS A 84 3.83 -15.22 11.44
N GLU A 85 3.29 -15.33 12.65
CA GLU A 85 4.07 -15.79 13.80
C GLU A 85 4.55 -17.22 13.54
N LEU A 86 5.82 -17.49 13.88
CA LEU A 86 6.44 -18.81 13.88
C LEU A 86 5.96 -19.65 15.07
#